data_AF-A0A967RD58-F1
#
_entry.id   AF-A0A967RD58-F1
#
_cell.length_a   1.000
_cell.length_b   1.000
_cell.length_c   1.000
_cell.angle_alpha   90.00
_cell.angle_beta   90.00
_cell.angle_gamma   90.00
#
_symmetry.space_group_name_H-M   'P 1'
#
loop_
_entity.id
_entity.type
_entity.pdbx_description
1 polymer ?
#
loop_
_entity_poly.entity_id
_entity_poly.type
_entity_poly.pdbx_seq_one_letter_code
_entity_poly.pdbx_strand_id
1 'polypeptide(L)'
;CSSLLLIFSLQAFGAESPLPEMDPKRYPAPDTGCLAPNKCHGGIEPIRAHNSGMAKEIYASGKKLGDPNGCVVCHGGDPAEEKDAKKAHTGAPDGSPLDTFVLHSASVWVNEKICGQCHEQYVYAQYRSIMQTEAGKIQGAIWGWGPAGTGYAKKYGNYDVDDP
;
A
#
# COMPACT_ATOMS: atom_id res chain seq x y z
N CYS A 1 1.70 10.07 61.55
CA CYS A 1 0.90 10.65 60.44
C CYS A 1 1.83 11.57 59.65
N SER A 2 2.54 11.05 58.65
CA SER A 2 3.36 11.88 57.76
C SER A 2 3.36 11.23 56.39
N SER A 3 2.64 11.89 55.49
CA SER A 3 2.41 11.51 54.12
C SER A 3 3.66 11.80 53.29
N LEU A 4 4.16 10.79 52.58
CA LEU A 4 5.11 10.99 51.48
C LEU A 4 4.37 10.62 50.19
N LEU A 5 3.71 11.61 49.57
CA LEU A 5 3.19 11.49 48.21
C LEU A 5 4.37 11.67 47.24
N LEU A 6 4.77 10.58 46.60
CA LEU A 6 5.64 10.61 45.41
C LEU A 6 4.80 11.09 44.22
N ILE A 7 5.02 12.34 43.81
CA ILE A 7 4.50 12.88 42.56
C ILE A 7 5.38 12.34 41.43
N PHE A 8 4.92 11.32 40.73
CA PHE A 8 5.47 10.94 39.44
C PHE A 8 5.06 12.02 38.42
N SER A 9 6.02 12.80 37.94
CA SER A 9 5.83 13.72 36.84
C SER A 9 5.50 12.91 35.57
N LEU A 10 4.27 13.05 35.07
CA LEU A 10 3.92 12.62 33.72
C LEU A 10 4.77 13.45 32.74
N GLN A 11 5.80 12.84 32.16
CA GLN A 11 6.41 13.38 30.96
C GLN A 11 5.38 13.23 29.84
N ALA A 12 4.78 14.34 29.43
CA ALA A 12 4.00 14.39 28.20
C ALA A 12 4.97 14.13 27.05
N PHE A 13 4.85 12.95 26.41
CA PHE A 13 5.44 12.71 25.10
C PHE A 13 4.81 13.72 24.14
N GLY A 14 5.57 14.76 23.78
CA GLY A 14 5.15 15.73 22.78
C GLY A 14 4.88 15.02 21.47
N ALA A 15 3.81 15.42 20.78
CA ALA A 15 3.53 14.94 19.43
C ALA A 15 4.75 15.23 18.54
N GLU A 16 5.38 14.17 18.05
CA GLU A 16 6.52 14.27 17.14
C GLU A 16 6.05 15.04 15.90
N SER A 17 6.73 16.15 15.58
CA SER A 17 6.40 16.91 14.38
C SER A 17 6.71 16.07 13.16
N PRO A 18 5.83 16.02 12.13
CA PRO A 18 6.13 15.28 10.92
C PRO A 18 7.46 15.74 10.35
N LEU A 19 8.27 14.79 9.85
CA LEU A 19 9.46 15.15 9.08
C LEU A 19 9.04 16.12 7.97
N PRO A 20 9.82 17.17 7.64
CA PRO A 20 9.40 18.18 6.67
C PRO A 20 8.98 17.59 5.32
N GLU A 21 9.64 16.54 4.86
CA GLU A 21 9.32 15.78 3.64
C GLU A 21 8.05 14.92 3.75
N MET A 22 7.46 14.81 4.93
CA MET A 22 6.22 14.11 5.26
C MET A 22 5.14 15.06 5.80
N ASP A 23 5.20 16.36 5.49
CA ASP A 23 4.19 17.34 5.91
C ASP A 23 2.93 17.26 5.02
N PRO A 24 1.74 16.91 5.55
CA PRO A 24 0.48 16.85 4.79
C PRO A 24 0.18 18.12 3.97
N LYS A 25 0.62 19.30 4.44
CA LYS A 25 0.39 20.57 3.76
C LYS A 25 1.19 20.72 2.46
N ARG A 26 2.16 19.84 2.22
CA ARG A 26 3.00 19.84 1.01
C ARG A 26 2.46 18.94 -0.10
N TYR A 27 1.29 18.34 0.09
CA TYR A 27 0.59 17.72 -1.02
C TYR A 27 0.32 18.74 -2.15
N PRO A 28 0.28 18.30 -3.42
CA PRO A 28 -0.05 19.18 -4.53
C PRO A 28 -1.41 19.86 -4.41
N ALA A 29 -2.40 19.19 -3.81
CA ALA A 29 -3.71 19.76 -3.52
C ALA A 29 -4.19 19.32 -2.12
N PRO A 30 -3.74 19.99 -1.04
CA PRO A 30 -4.17 19.64 0.31
C PRO A 30 -5.66 19.93 0.50
N ASP A 31 -6.31 19.23 1.42
CA ASP A 31 -7.70 19.48 1.83
C ASP A 31 -8.76 19.39 0.72
N THR A 32 -8.55 18.58 -0.33
CA THR A 32 -9.50 18.35 -1.43
C THR A 32 -9.49 16.89 -1.92
N GLY A 33 -10.49 16.53 -2.72
CA GLY A 33 -10.71 15.19 -3.25
C GLY A 33 -10.87 14.19 -2.13
N CYS A 34 -10.11 13.10 -2.21
CA CYS A 34 -10.06 12.08 -1.16
C CYS A 34 -9.68 12.65 0.22
N LEU A 35 -8.85 13.70 0.25
CA LEU A 35 -8.34 14.35 1.45
C LEU A 35 -9.22 15.52 1.94
N ALA A 36 -10.41 15.70 1.36
CA ALA A 36 -11.31 16.78 1.76
C ALA A 36 -11.57 16.75 3.29
N PRO A 37 -11.37 17.88 3.99
CA PRO A 37 -11.41 17.92 5.44
C PRO A 37 -12.83 17.66 5.94
N ASN A 38 -12.94 16.88 7.02
CA ASN A 38 -14.21 16.46 7.62
C ASN A 38 -15.10 15.62 6.69
N LYS A 39 -14.53 14.98 5.67
CA LYS A 39 -15.25 14.09 4.75
C LYS A 39 -14.86 12.63 4.92
N CYS A 40 -13.67 12.23 4.50
CA CYS A 40 -13.34 10.79 4.43
C CYS A 40 -11.91 10.43 4.88
N HIS A 41 -10.86 10.95 4.24
CA HIS A 41 -9.50 10.44 4.42
C HIS A 41 -8.44 11.45 4.90
N GLY A 42 -8.84 12.53 5.58
CA GLY A 42 -7.84 13.44 6.17
C GLY A 42 -6.98 12.74 7.23
N GLY A 43 -5.66 12.92 7.16
CA GLY A 43 -4.68 12.38 8.12
C GLY A 43 -4.09 11.02 7.77
N ILE A 44 -4.40 10.44 6.60
CA ILE A 44 -3.71 9.22 6.10
C ILE A 44 -2.45 9.56 5.29
N GLU A 45 -2.30 10.83 4.99
CA GLU A 45 -1.28 11.43 4.16
C GLU A 45 -0.15 12.06 5.01
N PRO A 46 1.10 12.13 4.51
CA PRO A 46 1.60 11.53 3.28
C PRO A 46 1.93 10.04 3.37
N ILE A 47 1.65 9.33 2.28
CA ILE A 47 2.01 7.91 2.13
C ILE A 47 3.51 7.69 1.84
N ARG A 48 4.20 8.71 1.31
CA ARG A 48 5.62 8.71 0.94
C ARG A 48 6.20 10.12 1.06
N ALA A 49 7.51 10.21 1.28
CA ALA A 49 8.20 11.48 1.31
C ALA A 49 8.05 12.22 -0.03
N HIS A 50 7.62 13.49 0.01
CA HIS A 50 7.30 14.29 -1.18
C HIS A 50 8.47 14.40 -2.17
N ASN A 51 9.71 14.36 -1.66
CA ASN A 51 10.91 14.46 -2.48
C ASN A 51 11.36 13.11 -3.09
N SER A 52 10.76 11.99 -2.68
CA SER A 52 11.08 10.66 -3.20
C SER A 52 10.73 10.54 -4.68
N GLY A 53 11.45 9.68 -5.41
CA GLY A 53 11.15 9.41 -6.82
C GLY A 53 9.72 8.89 -6.99
N MET A 54 9.29 7.96 -6.14
CA MET A 54 7.94 7.41 -6.14
C MET A 54 6.85 8.48 -5.98
N ALA A 55 6.98 9.39 -5.01
CA ALA A 55 5.97 10.44 -4.81
C ALA A 55 5.85 11.36 -6.03
N LYS A 56 6.99 11.73 -6.64
CA LYS A 56 7.01 12.58 -7.84
C LYS A 56 6.28 11.94 -9.02
N GLU A 57 6.53 10.66 -9.27
CA GLU A 57 5.83 9.92 -10.34
C GLU A 57 4.34 9.77 -10.02
N ILE A 58 3.97 9.50 -8.77
CA ILE A 58 2.57 9.42 -8.33
C ILE A 58 1.85 10.76 -8.58
N TYR A 59 2.45 11.90 -8.23
CA TYR A 59 1.85 13.21 -8.49
C TYR A 59 1.73 13.51 -9.98
N ALA A 60 2.75 13.15 -10.76
CA ALA A 60 2.73 13.33 -12.21
C ALA A 60 1.63 12.50 -12.89
N SER A 61 1.49 11.23 -12.51
CA SER A 61 0.43 10.34 -13.00
C SER A 61 -0.93 10.76 -12.50
N GLY A 62 -1.07 11.03 -11.20
CA GLY A 62 -2.31 11.47 -10.60
C GLY A 62 -2.86 12.74 -11.24
N LYS A 63 -2.01 13.74 -11.52
CA LYS A 63 -2.41 14.96 -12.21
C LYS A 63 -3.06 14.68 -13.57
N LYS A 64 -2.61 13.65 -14.30
CA LYS A 64 -3.22 13.25 -15.59
C LYS A 64 -4.59 12.60 -15.40
N LEU A 65 -4.83 11.97 -14.25
CA LEU A 65 -6.07 11.29 -13.87
C LEU A 65 -7.05 12.19 -13.12
N GLY A 66 -6.78 13.50 -13.00
CA GLY A 66 -7.62 14.44 -12.26
C GLY A 66 -7.45 14.39 -10.74
N ASP A 67 -6.44 13.68 -10.24
CA ASP A 67 -6.10 13.59 -8.82
C ASP A 67 -4.63 13.99 -8.59
N PRO A 68 -4.32 15.27 -8.40
CA PRO A 68 -2.93 15.72 -8.26
C PRO A 68 -2.20 15.13 -7.04
N ASN A 69 -2.93 14.55 -6.07
CA ASN A 69 -2.35 13.86 -4.91
C ASN A 69 -2.00 12.40 -5.21
N GLY A 70 -2.60 11.83 -6.27
CA GLY A 70 -2.28 10.52 -6.85
C GLY A 70 -2.81 9.31 -6.09
N CYS A 71 -3.83 9.49 -5.25
CA CYS A 71 -4.56 8.40 -4.58
C CYS A 71 -5.15 7.41 -5.61
N VAL A 72 -5.77 7.91 -6.67
CA VAL A 72 -6.45 7.09 -7.70
C VAL A 72 -5.48 6.30 -8.57
N VAL A 73 -4.19 6.62 -8.56
CA VAL A 73 -3.14 5.84 -9.27
C VAL A 73 -3.11 4.39 -8.74
N CYS A 74 -3.38 4.22 -7.44
CA CYS A 74 -3.38 2.93 -6.78
C CYS A 74 -4.79 2.44 -6.43
N HIS A 75 -5.74 3.36 -6.22
CA HIS A 75 -7.07 3.02 -5.72
C HIS A 75 -8.19 3.09 -6.74
N GLY A 76 -8.02 3.75 -7.90
CA GLY A 76 -9.14 4.06 -8.79
C GLY A 76 -10.15 4.99 -8.10
N GLY A 77 -11.43 4.88 -8.46
CA GLY A 77 -12.51 5.73 -7.93
C GLY A 77 -12.67 7.06 -8.66
N ASP A 78 -13.54 7.92 -8.12
CA ASP A 78 -13.78 9.28 -8.59
C ASP A 78 -13.14 10.30 -7.64
N PRO A 79 -12.04 10.98 -8.04
CA PRO A 79 -11.35 11.95 -7.20
C PRO A 79 -12.09 13.28 -7.04
N ALA A 80 -13.14 13.53 -7.82
CA ALA A 80 -13.94 14.75 -7.75
C ALA A 80 -15.13 14.64 -6.77
N GLU A 81 -15.48 13.43 -6.32
CA GLU A 81 -16.57 13.20 -5.38
C GLU A 81 -16.09 13.22 -3.92
N GLU A 82 -16.39 14.29 -3.21
CA GLU A 82 -15.94 14.53 -1.83
C GLU A 82 -17.03 14.26 -0.77
N LYS A 83 -18.23 13.85 -1.15
CA LYS A 83 -19.41 13.83 -0.27
C LYS A 83 -19.99 12.44 -0.08
N ASP A 84 -20.04 11.65 -1.14
CA ASP A 84 -20.65 10.32 -1.12
C ASP A 84 -19.61 9.23 -1.39
N ALA A 85 -19.22 8.53 -0.32
CA ALA A 85 -18.27 7.43 -0.40
C ALA A 85 -18.70 6.31 -1.38
N LYS A 86 -20.01 6.10 -1.58
CA LYS A 86 -20.47 5.07 -2.54
C LYS A 86 -20.22 5.48 -3.97
N LYS A 87 -20.20 6.78 -4.27
CA LYS A 87 -19.89 7.31 -5.59
C LYS A 87 -18.38 7.47 -5.78
N ALA A 88 -17.68 8.00 -4.78
CA ALA A 88 -16.22 8.13 -4.79
C ALA A 88 -15.53 6.76 -4.99
N HIS A 89 -16.07 5.70 -4.39
CA HIS A 89 -15.55 4.33 -4.52
C HIS A 89 -16.14 3.54 -5.70
N THR A 90 -16.40 4.18 -6.84
CA THR A 90 -16.86 3.50 -8.06
C THR A 90 -15.99 3.80 -9.25
N GLY A 91 -15.79 2.78 -10.10
CA GLY A 91 -15.03 2.92 -11.34
C GLY A 91 -13.58 3.34 -11.11
N ALA A 92 -12.98 3.92 -12.14
CA ALA A 92 -11.67 4.54 -12.09
C ALA A 92 -11.62 5.67 -13.12
N PRO A 93 -10.70 6.65 -12.98
CA PRO A 93 -10.61 7.75 -13.93
C PRO A 93 -10.17 7.26 -15.32
N ASP A 94 -10.62 7.94 -16.36
CA ASP A 94 -10.22 7.64 -17.74
C ASP A 94 -8.68 7.66 -17.90
N GLY A 95 -8.14 6.64 -18.56
CA GLY A 95 -6.70 6.46 -18.73
C GLY A 95 -6.00 5.77 -17.54
N SER A 96 -6.73 5.42 -16.49
CA SER A 96 -6.22 4.52 -15.44
C SER A 96 -6.05 3.09 -15.97
N PRO A 97 -5.00 2.36 -15.56
CA PRO A 97 -4.92 0.91 -15.77
C PRO A 97 -5.99 0.12 -14.99
N LEU A 98 -6.57 0.74 -13.95
CA LEU A 98 -7.69 0.20 -13.19
C LEU A 98 -9.01 0.47 -13.92
N ASP A 99 -9.93 -0.47 -13.81
CA ASP A 99 -11.31 -0.40 -14.30
C ASP A 99 -12.33 -0.19 -13.17
N THR A 100 -11.90 -0.32 -11.93
CA THR A 100 -12.74 -0.23 -10.75
C THR A 100 -11.98 0.34 -9.55
N PHE A 101 -12.72 0.68 -8.51
CA PHE A 101 -12.14 1.08 -7.24
C PHE A 101 -11.56 -0.14 -6.52
N VAL A 102 -10.35 0.03 -6.01
CA VAL A 102 -9.59 -0.98 -5.30
C VAL A 102 -9.32 -0.47 -3.88
N LEU A 103 -10.03 -1.02 -2.91
CA LEU A 103 -9.79 -0.71 -1.50
C LEU A 103 -8.39 -1.16 -1.04
N HIS A 104 -7.95 -2.33 -1.52
CA HIS A 104 -6.69 -2.95 -1.13
C HIS A 104 -5.69 -2.93 -2.29
N SER A 105 -5.06 -1.77 -2.49
CA SER A 105 -4.12 -1.53 -3.59
C SER A 105 -2.84 -2.39 -3.55
N ALA A 106 -2.50 -2.96 -2.39
CA ALA A 106 -1.39 -3.90 -2.23
C ALA A 106 -1.77 -5.37 -2.55
N SER A 107 -3.00 -5.64 -2.99
CA SER A 107 -3.43 -6.99 -3.36
C SER A 107 -2.64 -7.49 -4.57
N VAL A 108 -2.17 -8.74 -4.49
CA VAL A 108 -1.38 -9.37 -5.55
C VAL A 108 -2.14 -9.32 -6.87
N TRP A 109 -3.45 -9.56 -6.84
CA TRP A 109 -4.34 -9.71 -8.00
C TRP A 109 -4.54 -8.46 -8.85
N VAL A 110 -4.11 -7.31 -8.35
CA VAL A 110 -4.21 -6.01 -9.04
C VAL A 110 -2.85 -5.32 -9.12
N ASN A 111 -1.80 -5.98 -8.65
CA ASN A 111 -0.49 -5.37 -8.46
C ASN A 111 0.15 -4.95 -9.79
N GLU A 112 -0.12 -5.70 -10.87
CA GLU A 112 0.28 -5.36 -12.25
C GLU A 112 -0.27 -3.99 -12.70
N LYS A 113 -1.50 -3.65 -12.28
CA LYS A 113 -2.18 -2.40 -12.60
C LYS A 113 -1.78 -1.24 -11.68
N ILE A 114 -1.01 -1.51 -10.61
CA ILE A 114 -0.67 -0.52 -9.57
C ILE A 114 0.85 -0.34 -9.48
N CYS A 115 1.56 -1.29 -8.87
CA CYS A 115 3.02 -1.22 -8.78
C CYS A 115 3.68 -1.58 -10.12
N GLY A 116 3.07 -2.49 -10.88
CA GLY A 116 3.57 -2.95 -12.18
C GLY A 116 3.69 -1.85 -13.23
N GLN A 117 2.98 -0.73 -13.06
CA GLN A 117 3.12 0.47 -13.91
C GLN A 117 4.57 0.98 -13.97
N CYS A 118 5.33 0.84 -12.88
CA CYS A 118 6.73 1.29 -12.80
C CYS A 118 7.70 0.17 -12.39
N HIS A 119 7.19 -0.94 -11.86
CA HIS A 119 7.96 -2.01 -11.24
C HIS A 119 7.55 -3.39 -11.75
N GLU A 120 7.38 -3.53 -13.06
CA GLU A 120 6.97 -4.78 -13.72
C GLU A 120 7.81 -5.98 -13.26
N GLN A 121 9.13 -5.83 -13.14
CA GLN A 121 10.03 -6.90 -12.72
C GLN A 121 9.81 -7.36 -11.27
N TYR A 122 9.38 -6.46 -10.38
CA TYR A 122 9.05 -6.86 -9.01
C TYR A 122 7.71 -7.60 -8.94
N VAL A 123 6.73 -7.20 -9.77
CA VAL A 123 5.48 -7.94 -9.90
C VAL A 123 5.74 -9.34 -10.47
N TYR A 124 6.53 -9.41 -11.55
CA TYR A 124 7.01 -10.65 -12.16
C TYR A 124 7.66 -11.59 -11.13
N ALA A 125 8.59 -11.06 -10.32
CA ALA A 125 9.29 -11.83 -9.30
C ALA A 125 8.36 -12.26 -8.15
N GLN A 126 7.41 -11.40 -7.75
CA GLN A 126 6.45 -11.72 -6.69
C GLN A 126 5.62 -12.96 -7.04
N TYR A 127 5.06 -13.01 -8.25
CA TYR A 127 4.27 -14.14 -8.74
C TYR A 127 5.07 -15.44 -8.89
N ARG A 128 6.41 -15.35 -9.04
CA ARG A 128 7.32 -16.50 -9.10
C ARG A 128 8.03 -16.81 -7.80
N SER A 129 7.77 -16.04 -6.74
CA SER A 129 8.34 -16.34 -5.44
C SER A 129 7.90 -17.73 -4.98
N ILE A 130 8.78 -18.43 -4.28
CA ILE A 130 8.52 -19.79 -3.74
C ILE A 130 7.25 -19.86 -2.88
N MET A 131 6.81 -18.71 -2.34
CA MET A 131 5.59 -18.58 -1.55
C MET A 131 4.34 -18.39 -2.42
N GLN A 132 4.45 -17.88 -3.65
CA GLN A 132 3.31 -17.77 -4.57
C GLN A 132 3.15 -19.01 -5.45
N THR A 133 4.24 -19.69 -5.80
CA THR A 133 4.21 -20.90 -6.66
C THR A 133 3.96 -22.20 -5.89
N GLU A 134 3.72 -22.12 -4.58
CA GLU A 134 3.58 -23.26 -3.64
C GLU A 134 4.81 -24.20 -3.54
N ALA A 135 5.84 -24.02 -4.37
CA ALA A 135 7.07 -24.80 -4.35
C ALA A 135 7.83 -24.71 -3.01
N GLY A 136 7.73 -23.58 -2.31
CA GLY A 136 8.35 -23.37 -1.00
C GLY A 136 7.48 -23.74 0.20
N LYS A 137 6.15 -23.60 0.10
CA LYS A 137 5.22 -23.75 1.24
C LYS A 137 5.08 -25.20 1.69
N ILE A 138 4.79 -26.12 0.76
CA ILE A 138 4.59 -27.53 1.10
C ILE A 138 5.92 -28.16 1.53
N GLN A 139 7.00 -27.89 0.80
CA GLN A 139 8.31 -28.42 1.15
C GLN A 139 8.84 -27.82 2.47
N GLY A 140 8.66 -26.52 2.72
CA GLY A 140 9.07 -25.87 3.96
C GLY A 140 8.32 -26.40 5.18
N ALA A 141 7.02 -26.62 5.06
CA ALA A 141 6.22 -27.24 6.13
C ALA A 141 6.71 -28.68 6.41
N ILE A 142 6.86 -29.51 5.37
CA ILE A 142 7.30 -30.91 5.54
C ILE A 142 8.71 -30.99 6.15
N TRP A 143 9.60 -30.05 5.82
CA TRP A 143 10.93 -29.93 6.42
C TRP A 143 10.87 -29.58 7.92
N GLY A 144 9.98 -28.66 8.30
CA GLY A 144 9.82 -28.18 9.68
C GLY A 144 9.17 -29.20 10.63
N TRP A 145 8.25 -30.04 10.12
CA TRP A 145 7.55 -31.05 10.93
C TRP A 145 8.30 -32.39 11.04
N GLY A 146 9.59 -32.41 10.69
CA GLY A 146 10.41 -33.61 10.77
C GLY A 146 10.05 -34.57 9.63
N PRO A 147 10.80 -34.53 8.53
CA PRO A 147 10.41 -34.92 7.16
C PRO A 147 9.29 -35.96 7.05
N ALA A 148 8.05 -35.51 7.28
CA ALA A 148 6.93 -36.41 7.47
C ALA A 148 6.56 -37.03 6.11
N GLY A 149 6.77 -38.34 5.96
CA GLY A 149 6.38 -39.13 4.80
C GLY A 149 7.44 -39.30 3.70
N THR A 150 8.34 -38.33 3.46
CA THR A 150 9.29 -38.39 2.32
C THR A 150 10.77 -38.21 2.64
N GLY A 151 11.17 -38.04 3.90
CA GLY A 151 12.56 -37.67 4.20
C GLY A 151 12.85 -36.21 3.77
N TYR A 152 14.12 -35.84 3.68
CA TYR A 152 14.53 -34.53 3.16
C TYR A 152 14.41 -34.41 1.62
N ALA A 153 13.74 -35.37 0.97
CA ALA A 153 13.53 -35.37 -0.46
C ALA A 153 12.53 -34.27 -0.85
N LYS A 154 12.86 -33.51 -1.91
CA LYS A 154 12.02 -32.44 -2.45
C LYS A 154 11.05 -33.03 -3.47
N LYS A 155 9.91 -33.53 -2.97
CA LYS A 155 8.92 -34.25 -3.80
C LYS A 155 7.62 -33.49 -4.00
N TYR A 156 7.35 -32.49 -3.19
CA TYR A 156 6.09 -31.75 -3.22
C TYR A 156 6.37 -30.28 -3.54
N GLY A 157 5.89 -29.85 -4.70
CA GLY A 157 6.08 -28.51 -5.23
C GLY A 157 5.66 -28.49 -6.71
N ASN A 158 5.35 -27.30 -7.22
CA ASN A 158 5.07 -27.10 -8.64
C ASN A 158 6.40 -26.92 -9.37
N TYR A 159 6.97 -28.01 -9.90
CA TYR A 159 8.29 -28.03 -10.56
C TYR A 159 8.20 -27.75 -12.07
N ASP A 160 6.99 -27.62 -12.61
CA ASP A 160 6.68 -27.32 -14.01
C ASP A 160 6.49 -25.80 -14.26
N VAL A 161 6.96 -24.95 -13.33
CA VAL A 161 6.99 -23.50 -13.53
C VAL A 161 8.13 -23.16 -14.47
N ASP A 162 7.79 -22.70 -15.68
CA ASP A 162 8.74 -22.21 -16.67
C ASP A 162 9.13 -20.76 -16.35
N ASP A 163 10.41 -20.56 -16.01
CA ASP A 163 11.04 -19.27 -15.68
C ASP A 163 12.22 -19.06 -16.65
N PRO A 164 12.08 -18.25 -17.71
CA PRO A 164 13.06 -18.10 -18.79
C PRO A 164 14.35 -17.38 -18.39
#